data_AF-A0A167QBP8-F1
#
_entry.id   AF-A0A167QBP8-F1
#
_cell.length_a   1.000
_cell.length_b   1.000
_cell.length_c   1.000
_cell.angle_alpha   90.00
_cell.angle_beta   90.00
_cell.angle_gamma   90.00
#
_symmetry.space_group_name_H-M   'P 1'
#
loop_
_entity.id
_entity.type
_entity.pdbx_description
1 polymer ?
#
loop_
_entity_poly.entity_id
_entity_poly.type
_entity_poly.pdbx_seq_one_letter_code
_entity_poly.pdbx_strand_id
1 'polypeptide(L)'
;MASRALFNTQLINTVKRAGARSQSSLAATEFLAEREAVKHHAADAAGTWLKISIFVCIPALAAAGFNAYNLYSHHVEHLAHHPPQYIKYPYINFRAKDFFWGKNSLFFNPKVNFSAEE
;
A
#
# COMPACT_ATOMS: atom_id res chain seq x y z
N MET A 1 21.31 -44.86 59.85
CA MET A 1 21.74 -43.76 58.96
C MET A 1 20.63 -43.51 57.92
N ALA A 2 19.70 -42.59 58.20
CA ALA A 2 18.82 -41.97 57.18
C ALA A 2 18.06 -40.82 57.85
N SER A 3 18.68 -39.62 57.86
CA SER A 3 18.04 -38.41 58.37
C SER A 3 17.08 -37.84 57.34
N ARG A 4 15.89 -37.48 57.80
CA ARG A 4 14.75 -36.96 57.04
C ARG A 4 15.04 -35.57 56.50
N ALA A 5 15.38 -35.44 55.23
CA ALA A 5 15.33 -34.16 54.52
C ALA A 5 13.92 -33.94 53.92
N LEU A 6 12.92 -33.72 54.78
CA LEU A 6 11.62 -33.16 54.36
C LEU A 6 11.68 -31.63 54.48
N PHE A 7 12.61 -31.00 53.75
CA PHE A 7 12.63 -29.55 53.60
C PHE A 7 11.58 -29.14 52.55
N ASN A 8 10.36 -28.91 53.05
CA ASN A 8 9.41 -27.87 52.64
C ASN A 8 9.22 -27.56 51.13
N THR A 9 9.13 -28.58 50.28
CA THR A 9 8.84 -28.43 48.83
C THR A 9 7.49 -27.79 48.54
N GLN A 10 6.50 -27.91 49.43
CA GLN A 10 5.17 -27.31 49.28
C GLN A 10 5.17 -25.78 49.42
N LEU A 11 6.01 -25.25 50.31
CA LEU A 11 6.11 -23.80 50.55
C LEU A 11 6.87 -23.12 49.40
N ILE A 12 7.91 -23.77 48.87
CA ILE A 12 8.66 -23.31 47.69
C ILE A 12 7.76 -23.27 46.44
N ASN A 13 6.91 -24.28 46.23
CA ASN A 13 6.01 -24.31 45.07
C ASN A 13 4.89 -23.26 45.16
N THR A 14 4.40 -22.96 46.36
CA THR A 14 3.38 -21.91 46.57
C THR A 14 3.96 -20.50 46.32
N VAL A 15 5.16 -20.22 46.82
CA VAL A 15 5.85 -18.94 46.58
C VAL A 15 6.20 -18.76 45.10
N LYS A 16 6.67 -19.81 44.41
CA LYS A 16 6.94 -19.77 42.96
C LYS A 16 5.68 -19.49 42.13
N ARG A 17 4.53 -20.10 42.46
CA ARG A 17 3.25 -19.84 41.76
C ARG A 17 2.68 -18.46 42.06
N ALA A 18 2.85 -17.94 43.28
CA ALA A 18 2.46 -16.57 43.62
C ALA A 18 3.31 -15.53 42.88
N GLY A 19 4.64 -15.74 42.81
CA GLY A 19 5.56 -14.89 42.04
C GLY A 19 5.27 -14.88 40.54
N ALA A 20 4.99 -16.06 39.94
CA ALA A 20 4.62 -16.15 38.52
C ALA A 20 3.28 -15.45 38.20
N ARG A 21 2.29 -15.53 39.10
CA ARG A 21 1.02 -14.79 38.96
C ARG A 21 1.21 -13.28 39.08
N SER A 22 2.04 -12.83 40.02
CA SER A 22 2.38 -11.41 40.19
C SER A 22 3.12 -10.84 38.97
N GLN A 23 4.05 -11.58 38.38
CA GLN A 23 4.71 -11.19 37.12
C GLN A 23 3.72 -11.14 35.95
N SER A 24 2.78 -12.09 35.86
CA SER A 24 1.75 -12.07 34.81
C SER A 24 0.77 -10.89 34.94
N SER A 25 0.42 -10.47 36.16
CA SER A 25 -0.45 -9.30 36.37
C SER A 25 0.28 -7.97 36.11
N LEU A 26 1.58 -7.89 36.39
CA LEU A 26 2.40 -6.72 36.07
C LEU A 26 2.58 -6.58 34.56
N ALA A 27 2.92 -7.67 33.86
CA ALA A 27 3.00 -7.70 32.39
C ALA A 27 1.64 -7.38 31.72
N ALA A 28 0.53 -7.84 32.29
CA ALA A 28 -0.80 -7.46 31.81
C ALA A 28 -1.11 -5.97 32.03
N THR A 29 -0.61 -5.37 33.11
CA THR A 29 -0.80 -3.94 33.41
C THR A 29 0.06 -3.06 32.50
N GLU A 30 1.31 -3.46 32.25
CA GLU A 30 2.22 -2.81 31.30
C GLU A 30 1.66 -2.87 29.87
N PHE A 31 1.23 -4.05 29.42
CA PHE A 31 0.59 -4.21 28.11
C PHE A 31 -0.66 -3.34 27.94
N LEU A 32 -1.50 -3.22 28.98
CA LEU A 32 -2.67 -2.34 28.94
C LEU A 32 -2.26 -0.87 28.85
N ALA A 33 -1.23 -0.44 29.59
CA ALA A 33 -0.70 0.92 29.53
C ALA A 33 -0.11 1.25 28.14
N GLU A 34 0.68 0.34 27.57
CA GLU A 34 1.20 0.47 26.21
C GLU A 34 0.08 0.55 25.18
N ARG A 35 -0.95 -0.29 25.31
CA ARG A 35 -2.10 -0.28 24.40
C ARG A 35 -2.84 1.05 24.44
N GLU A 36 -3.07 1.61 25.62
CA GLU A 36 -3.72 2.93 25.71
C GLU A 36 -2.81 4.04 25.17
N ALA A 37 -1.49 3.96 25.38
CA ALA A 37 -0.53 4.89 24.78
C ALA A 37 -0.54 4.82 23.24
N VAL A 38 -0.57 3.61 22.67
CA VAL A 38 -0.67 3.39 21.21
C VAL A 38 -1.98 3.94 20.67
N LYS A 39 -3.10 3.71 21.36
CA LYS A 39 -4.40 4.27 20.95
C LYS A 39 -4.39 5.79 20.93
N HIS A 40 -3.83 6.43 21.96
CA HIS A 40 -3.72 7.88 22.01
C HIS A 40 -2.86 8.41 20.86
N HIS A 41 -1.66 7.84 20.68
CA HIS A 41 -0.77 8.23 19.58
C HIS A 41 -1.42 8.03 18.21
N ALA A 42 -2.14 6.92 18.01
CA ALA A 42 -2.85 6.64 16.76
C ALA A 42 -3.97 7.64 16.48
N ALA A 43 -4.71 8.09 17.50
CA ALA A 43 -5.75 9.10 17.35
C ALA A 43 -5.17 10.44 16.87
N ASP A 44 -4.07 10.89 17.47
CA ASP A 44 -3.39 12.14 17.08
C ASP A 44 -2.77 12.03 15.69
N ALA A 45 -2.15 10.90 15.37
CA ALA A 45 -1.59 10.62 14.06
C ALA A 45 -2.68 10.62 12.98
N ALA A 46 -3.82 9.98 13.24
CA ALA A 46 -4.95 9.96 12.31
C ALA A 46 -5.48 11.37 12.02
N GLY A 47 -5.61 12.21 13.06
CA GLY A 47 -5.98 13.61 12.90
C GLY A 47 -4.99 14.40 12.04
N THR A 48 -3.69 14.15 12.21
CA THR A 48 -2.63 14.78 11.41
C THR A 48 -2.71 14.36 9.95
N TRP A 49 -2.85 13.06 9.66
CA TRP A 49 -2.95 12.55 8.30
C TRP A 49 -4.22 12.99 7.57
N LEU A 50 -5.34 13.12 8.29
CA LEU A 50 -6.57 13.68 7.73
C LEU A 50 -6.35 15.13 7.27
N LYS A 51 -5.70 15.95 8.10
CA LYS A 51 -5.38 17.34 7.75
C LYS A 51 -4.47 17.41 6.54
N ILE A 52 -3.39 16.62 6.49
CA ILE A 52 -2.50 16.58 5.32
C ILE A 52 -3.27 16.16 4.08
N SER A 53 -4.11 15.13 4.17
CA SER A 53 -4.90 14.64 3.03
C SER A 53 -5.83 15.72 2.47
N ILE A 54 -6.50 16.48 3.35
CA ILE A 54 -7.45 17.52 2.93
C ILE A 54 -6.72 18.79 2.46
N PHE A 55 -5.75 19.27 3.24
CA PHE A 55 -5.15 20.59 3.02
C PHE A 55 -3.93 20.57 2.09
N VAL A 56 -3.33 19.42 1.84
CA VAL A 56 -2.16 19.30 0.96
C VAL A 56 -2.52 18.47 -0.26
N CYS A 57 -3.01 17.25 -0.09
CA CYS A 57 -3.23 16.35 -1.22
C CYS A 57 -4.32 16.86 -2.17
N ILE A 58 -5.45 17.37 -1.66
CA ILE A 58 -6.52 17.90 -2.52
C ILE A 58 -6.04 19.11 -3.35
N PRO A 59 -5.44 20.16 -2.76
CA PRO A 59 -4.91 21.27 -3.56
C PRO A 59 -3.82 20.84 -4.56
N ALA A 60 -2.93 19.94 -4.16
CA ALA A 60 -1.89 19.43 -5.06
C ALA A 60 -2.49 18.67 -6.25
N LEU A 61 -3.50 17.81 -6.01
CA LEU A 61 -4.21 17.11 -7.07
C LEU A 61 -4.99 18.06 -7.98
N ALA A 62 -5.61 19.11 -7.43
CA ALA A 62 -6.29 20.12 -8.23
C ALA A 62 -5.31 20.86 -9.16
N ALA A 63 -4.15 21.27 -8.65
CA ALA A 63 -3.12 21.94 -9.44
C ALA A 63 -2.53 21.00 -10.52
N ALA A 64 -2.21 19.76 -10.16
CA ALA A 64 -1.70 18.76 -11.10
C ALA A 64 -2.75 18.39 -12.16
N GLY A 65 -4.02 18.27 -11.77
CA GLY A 65 -5.14 18.01 -12.68
C GLY A 65 -5.33 19.14 -13.68
N PHE A 66 -5.24 20.40 -13.23
CA PHE A 66 -5.29 21.55 -14.12
C PHE A 66 -4.12 21.57 -15.11
N ASN A 67 -2.89 21.29 -14.65
CA ASN A 67 -1.74 21.20 -15.54
C ASN A 67 -1.90 20.08 -16.58
N ALA A 68 -2.31 18.88 -16.15
CA ALA A 68 -2.55 17.76 -17.04
C ALA A 68 -3.64 18.06 -18.08
N TYR A 69 -4.71 18.77 -17.68
CA TYR A 69 -5.76 19.20 -18.59
C TYR A 69 -5.24 20.16 -19.67
N ASN A 70 -4.39 21.11 -19.30
CA ASN A 70 -3.78 22.03 -20.26
C ASN A 70 -2.88 21.28 -21.25
N LEU A 71 -2.03 20.37 -20.77
CA LEU A 71 -1.18 19.53 -21.62
C LEU A 71 -2.02 18.66 -22.56
N TYR A 72 -3.09 18.05 -22.06
CA TYR A 72 -4.00 17.26 -22.87
C TYR A 72 -4.65 18.10 -23.98
N SER A 73 -5.12 19.30 -23.64
CA SER A 73 -5.78 20.19 -24.60
C SER A 73 -4.82 20.60 -25.72
N HIS A 74 -3.58 20.96 -25.39
CA HIS A 74 -2.53 21.23 -26.38
C HIS A 74 -2.17 20.00 -27.21
N HIS A 75 -2.14 18.80 -26.60
CA HIS A 75 -1.87 17.57 -27.34
C HIS A 75 -2.96 17.27 -28.36
N VAL A 76 -4.23 17.44 -28.01
CA VAL A 76 -5.36 17.26 -28.92
C VAL A 76 -5.30 18.26 -30.08
N GLU A 77 -5.03 19.53 -29.78
CA GLU A 77 -4.87 20.58 -30.80
C GLU A 77 -3.67 20.29 -31.73
N HIS A 78 -2.52 19.91 -31.17
CA HIS A 78 -1.34 19.52 -31.94
C HIS A 78 -1.65 18.34 -32.87
N LEU A 79 -2.35 17.31 -32.40
CA LEU A 79 -2.76 16.17 -33.25
C LEU A 79 -3.72 16.58 -34.37
N ALA A 80 -4.55 17.59 -34.17
CA ALA A 80 -5.45 18.10 -35.20
C ALA A 80 -4.68 18.84 -36.32
N HIS A 81 -3.67 19.63 -35.96
CA HIS A 81 -2.83 20.35 -36.94
C HIS A 81 -1.72 19.49 -37.57
N HIS A 82 -1.19 18.53 -36.80
CA HIS A 82 -0.10 17.65 -37.19
C HIS A 82 -0.51 16.19 -36.93
N PRO A 83 -1.39 15.63 -37.78
CA PRO A 83 -1.80 14.24 -37.63
C PRO A 83 -0.57 13.33 -37.77
N PRO A 84 -0.42 12.34 -36.88
CA PRO A 84 0.75 11.46 -36.88
C PRO A 84 0.80 10.66 -38.18
N GLN A 85 1.93 10.75 -38.88
CA GLN A 85 2.20 9.95 -40.06
C GLN A 85 2.93 8.68 -39.63
N TYR A 86 2.26 7.54 -39.73
CA TYR A 86 2.85 6.25 -39.35
C TYR A 86 3.58 5.62 -40.53
N ILE A 87 4.88 5.38 -40.35
CA ILE A 87 5.69 4.60 -41.30
C ILE A 87 5.85 3.19 -40.73
N LYS A 88 5.34 2.19 -41.45
CA LYS A 88 5.41 0.78 -41.04
C LYS A 88 6.82 0.23 -41.28
N TYR A 89 7.69 0.38 -40.28
CA TYR A 89 8.99 -0.29 -40.28
C TYR A 89 8.83 -1.78 -39.90
N PRO A 90 9.70 -2.68 -40.38
CA PRO A 90 9.59 -4.12 -40.13
C PRO A 90 9.60 -4.52 -38.64
N TYR A 91 10.18 -3.69 -37.78
CA TYR A 91 10.24 -3.90 -36.34
C TYR A 91 9.07 -3.27 -35.57
N ILE A 92 8.27 -2.41 -36.20
CA ILE A 92 7.09 -1.77 -35.58
C ILE A 92 5.87 -2.64 -35.85
N ASN A 93 5.07 -2.87 -34.81
CA ASN A 93 3.87 -3.70 -34.86
C ASN A 93 4.12 -5.13 -35.38
N PHE A 94 5.35 -5.64 -35.24
CA PHE A 94 5.69 -7.01 -35.62
C PHE A 94 4.90 -8.04 -34.80
N ARG A 95 4.45 -9.11 -35.44
CA ARG A 95 3.76 -10.24 -34.82
C ARG A 95 4.33 -11.56 -35.34
N ALA A 96 4.96 -12.33 -34.46
CA ALA A 96 5.38 -13.70 -34.77
C ALA A 96 4.20 -14.69 -34.69
N LYS A 97 3.27 -14.43 -33.77
CA LYS A 97 2.02 -15.17 -33.58
C LYS A 97 0.93 -14.19 -33.14
N ASP A 98 -0.29 -14.43 -33.60
CA ASP A 98 -1.46 -13.63 -33.20
C ASP A 98 -1.81 -13.83 -31.72
N PHE A 99 -2.46 -12.85 -31.12
CA PHE A 99 -2.99 -13.02 -29.77
C PHE A 99 -4.20 -13.97 -29.79
N PHE A 100 -4.52 -14.57 -28.64
CA PHE A 100 -5.60 -15.56 -28.56
C PHE A 100 -7.01 -14.98 -28.74
N TRP A 101 -7.17 -13.65 -28.74
CA TRP A 101 -8.44 -12.95 -28.94
C TRP A 101 -8.50 -12.17 -30.27
N GLY A 102 -7.43 -12.18 -31.07
CA GLY A 102 -7.33 -11.41 -32.31
C GLY A 102 -5.93 -10.85 -32.57
N LYS A 103 -5.78 -10.09 -33.66
CA LYS A 103 -4.48 -9.56 -34.11
C LYS A 103 -4.05 -8.27 -33.39
N ASN A 104 -5.04 -7.45 -33.03
CA ASN A 104 -4.83 -6.17 -32.37
C ASN A 104 -4.64 -6.33 -30.85
N SER A 105 -3.85 -5.43 -30.26
CA SER A 105 -3.58 -5.39 -28.81
C SER A 105 -4.86 -5.14 -28.00
N LEU A 106 -4.87 -5.50 -26.71
CA LEU A 106 -6.02 -5.30 -25.83
C LEU A 106 -6.51 -3.84 -25.76
N PHE A 107 -5.57 -2.89 -25.73
CA PHE A 107 -5.86 -1.45 -25.74
C PHE A 107 -5.63 -0.83 -27.12
N PHE A 108 -6.06 -1.52 -28.18
CA PHE A 108 -5.98 -0.99 -29.53
C PHE A 108 -6.97 0.16 -29.74
N ASN A 109 -6.47 1.30 -30.24
CA ASN A 109 -7.29 2.43 -30.62
C ASN A 109 -7.02 2.77 -32.11
N PRO A 110 -8.00 2.62 -33.00
CA PRO A 110 -7.82 2.85 -34.44
C PRO A 110 -7.46 4.30 -34.80
N LYS A 111 -7.65 5.27 -33.88
CA LYS A 111 -7.28 6.67 -34.10
C LYS A 111 -5.78 6.92 -33.98
N VAL A 112 -5.05 6.08 -33.26
CA VAL A 112 -3.62 6.29 -32.93
C VAL A 112 -2.74 5.07 -33.19
N ASN A 113 -3.31 3.88 -33.35
CA ASN A 113 -2.55 2.66 -33.59
C ASN A 113 -2.83 2.14 -35.00
N PHE A 114 -1.76 1.75 -35.69
CA PHE A 114 -1.86 1.05 -36.98
C PHE A 114 -2.35 -0.39 -36.76
N SER A 115 -3.32 -0.83 -37.56
CA SER A 115 -3.88 -2.19 -37.43
C SER A 115 -2.80 -3.24 -37.72
N ALA A 116 -2.79 -4.35 -36.98
CA ALA A 116 -1.95 -5.50 -37.32
C ALA A 116 -2.55 -6.36 -38.46
N GLU A 117 -3.77 -6.04 -38.89
CA GLU A 117 -4.48 -6.73 -39.99
C GLU A 117 -4.11 -6.19 -41.38
N GLU A 118 -3.70 -4.92 -41.44
CA GLU A 118 -3.15 -4.22 -42.61
C GLU A 118 -1.64 -4.46 -42.74
#